data_AF-A0A2V6H6F9-F1
#
_entry.id   AF-A0A2V6H6F9-F1
#
_cell.length_a   1.000
_cell.length_b   1.000
_cell.length_c   1.000
_cell.angle_alpha   90.00
_cell.angle_beta   90.00
_cell.angle_gamma   90.00
#
_symmetry.space_group_name_H-M   'P 1'
#
loop_
_entity.id
_entity.type
_entity.pdbx_description
1 polymer ?
#
loop_
_entity_poly.entity_id
_entity_poly.type
_entity_poly.pdbx_seq_one_letter_code
_entity_poly.pdbx_strand_id
1 'polypeptide(L)'
;MLFVRSTRAPIVEIDGESGGVYVRFSDKAVAKTIERQSDGPIITVDVDRQGEVIGIEGLCFTEFSLSQILRQANVRADGVDLSKACFRTAASSRAAAA
;
A
#
# COMPACT_ATOMS: atom_id res chain seq x y z
N MET A 1 6.78 8.80 -12.59
CA MET A 1 7.09 7.53 -11.89
C MET A 1 7.56 7.87 -10.49
N LEU A 2 7.02 7.22 -9.47
CA LEU A 2 7.32 7.50 -8.05
C LEU A 2 8.28 6.46 -7.48
N PHE A 3 8.95 6.79 -6.37
CA PHE A 3 9.97 5.93 -5.77
C PHE A 3 9.74 5.75 -4.27
N VAL A 4 9.94 4.53 -3.80
CA VAL A 4 10.07 4.23 -2.37
C VAL A 4 11.52 4.42 -1.96
N ARG A 5 11.73 5.20 -0.89
CA ARG A 5 13.04 5.38 -0.24
C ARG A 5 12.96 4.90 1.20
N SER A 6 13.03 3.58 1.37
CA SER A 6 12.98 2.94 2.68
C SER A 6 13.89 1.71 2.70
N THR A 7 14.57 1.49 3.81
CA THR A 7 15.32 0.27 4.10
C THR A 7 14.54 -0.69 5.00
N ARG A 8 13.35 -0.29 5.44
CA ARG A 8 12.49 -1.11 6.30
C ARG A 8 11.72 -2.11 5.45
N ALA A 9 11.49 -3.28 6.05
CA ALA A 9 10.56 -4.24 5.50
C ALA A 9 9.17 -3.61 5.40
N PRO A 10 8.46 -3.76 4.27
CA PRO A 10 7.12 -3.22 4.13
C PRO A 10 6.14 -4.00 5.01
N ILE A 11 5.11 -3.32 5.46
CA ILE A 11 3.97 -3.93 6.15
C ILE A 11 2.81 -3.96 5.16
N VAL A 12 2.20 -5.12 4.99
CA VAL A 12 1.03 -5.33 4.14
C VAL A 12 -0.17 -5.52 5.05
N GLU A 13 -1.08 -4.56 5.03
CA GLU A 13 -2.32 -4.57 5.80
C GLU A 13 -3.44 -5.02 4.86
N ILE A 14 -4.17 -6.07 5.22
CA ILE A 14 -5.23 -6.67 4.39
C ILE A 14 -6.57 -6.50 5.11
N ASP A 15 -7.54 -5.95 4.40
CA ASP A 15 -8.94 -5.93 4.78
C ASP A 15 -9.72 -6.91 3.89
N GLY A 16 -10.06 -8.06 4.47
CA GLY A 16 -10.79 -9.11 3.77
C GLY A 16 -12.25 -8.77 3.47
N GLU A 17 -12.86 -7.81 4.17
CA GLU A 17 -14.27 -7.44 3.95
C GLU A 17 -14.42 -6.59 2.68
N SER A 18 -13.48 -5.67 2.45
CA SER A 18 -13.48 -4.77 1.28
C SER A 18 -12.63 -5.28 0.10
N GLY A 19 -11.85 -6.36 0.29
CA GLY A 19 -10.79 -6.72 -0.65
C GLY A 19 -9.70 -5.64 -0.71
N GLY A 20 -9.50 -4.93 0.41
CA GLY A 20 -8.57 -3.83 0.55
C GLY A 20 -7.17 -4.31 0.91
N VAL A 21 -6.17 -3.64 0.37
CA VAL A 21 -4.77 -3.85 0.71
C VAL A 21 -4.07 -2.50 0.87
N TYR A 22 -3.28 -2.36 1.93
CA TYR A 22 -2.38 -1.24 2.11
C TYR A 22 -0.94 -1.75 2.25
N VAL A 23 -0.07 -1.35 1.34
CA VAL A 23 1.37 -1.65 1.40
C VAL A 23 2.09 -0.42 1.97
N ARG A 24 2.48 -0.49 3.23
CA ARG A 24 3.21 0.57 3.95
C ARG A 24 4.71 0.37 3.83
N PHE A 25 5.42 1.40 3.36
CA PHE A 25 6.87 1.42 3.27
C PHE A 25 7.54 2.28 4.34
N SER A 26 6.80 3.19 4.97
CA SER A 26 7.29 4.16 5.95
C SER A 26 6.19 4.60 6.92
N ASP A 27 6.59 5.07 8.10
CA ASP A 27 5.70 5.63 9.14
C ASP A 27 5.65 7.17 9.08
N LYS A 28 6.27 7.80 8.06
CA LYS A 28 6.19 9.25 7.84
C LYS A 28 4.75 9.68 7.54
N ALA A 29 4.45 10.94 7.81
CA ALA A 29 3.14 11.53 7.52
C ALA A 29 2.88 11.59 6.00
N VAL A 30 1.67 11.20 5.60
CA VAL A 30 1.15 11.40 4.25
C VAL A 30 0.88 12.89 4.05
N ALA A 31 1.43 13.46 2.98
CA ALA A 31 1.19 14.84 2.57
C ALA A 31 0.20 14.94 1.41
N LYS A 32 0.17 13.92 0.55
CA LYS A 32 -0.73 13.87 -0.60
C LYS A 32 -1.02 12.42 -0.99
N THR A 33 -2.26 12.14 -1.34
CA THR A 33 -2.68 10.89 -1.97
C THR A 33 -2.88 11.15 -3.46
N ILE A 34 -2.38 10.24 -4.30
CA ILE A 34 -2.43 10.36 -5.75
C ILE A 34 -3.17 9.15 -6.31
N GLU A 35 -4.32 9.40 -6.93
CA GLU A 35 -5.08 8.36 -7.61
C GLU A 35 -4.34 7.88 -8.87
N ARG A 36 -4.45 6.57 -9.14
CA ARG A 36 -4.00 5.94 -10.37
C ARG A 36 -5.21 5.33 -11.05
N GLN A 37 -5.61 5.92 -12.18
CA GLN A 37 -6.65 5.34 -13.01
C GLN A 37 -6.19 3.98 -13.52
N SER A 38 -7.05 2.99 -13.35
CA SER A 38 -6.91 1.67 -13.96
C SER A 38 -8.31 1.18 -14.35
N ASP A 39 -8.41 0.38 -15.41
CA ASP A 39 -9.66 -0.30 -15.81
C ASP A 39 -9.99 -1.48 -14.86
N GLY A 40 -9.32 -1.58 -13.71
CA GLY A 40 -9.41 -2.66 -12.74
C GLY A 40 -9.36 -2.15 -11.29
N PRO A 41 -8.54 -2.74 -10.39
CA PRO A 41 -8.46 -2.32 -9.00
C PRO A 41 -8.19 -0.82 -8.85
N ILE A 42 -8.86 -0.20 -7.89
CA ILE A 42 -8.62 1.20 -7.54
C ILE A 42 -7.28 1.23 -6.80
N ILE A 43 -6.33 2.01 -7.31
CA ILE A 43 -5.01 2.20 -6.70
C ILE A 43 -4.83 3.66 -6.34
N THR A 44 -4.39 3.92 -5.11
CA THR A 44 -3.90 5.23 -4.68
C THR A 44 -2.47 5.11 -4.16
N VAL A 45 -1.70 6.19 -4.30
CA VAL A 45 -0.33 6.26 -3.82
C VAL A 45 -0.18 7.43 -2.86
N ASP A 46 0.16 7.12 -1.62
CA ASP A 46 0.44 8.10 -0.59
C ASP A 46 1.89 8.55 -0.68
N VAL A 47 2.10 9.86 -0.69
CA VAL A 47 3.44 10.46 -0.71
C VAL A 47 3.62 11.48 0.42
N ASP A 48 4.85 11.64 0.88
CA ASP A 48 5.21 12.69 1.83
C ASP A 48 5.44 14.05 1.13
N ARG A 49 5.85 15.05 1.92
CA ARG A 49 6.12 16.42 1.42
C ARG A 49 7.29 16.48 0.44
N GLN A 50 8.17 15.49 0.43
CA GLN A 50 9.27 15.37 -0.54
C GLN A 50 8.87 14.59 -1.79
N GLY A 51 7.64 14.06 -1.85
CA GLY A 51 7.17 13.22 -2.95
C GLY A 51 7.66 11.77 -2.88
N GLU A 52 8.18 11.34 -1.74
CA GLU A 52 8.56 9.94 -1.52
C GLU A 52 7.33 9.09 -1.20
N VAL A 53 7.26 7.87 -1.73
CA VAL A 53 6.13 6.97 -1.48
C VAL A 53 6.16 6.47 -0.03
N ILE A 54 5.06 6.70 0.67
CA ILE A 54 4.82 6.24 2.04
C ILE A 54 4.06 4.92 2.03
N GLY A 55 3.07 4.82 1.14
CA GLY A 55 2.28 3.61 0.98
C GLY A 55 1.51 3.57 -0.33
N ILE A 56 0.96 2.40 -0.63
CA ILE A 56 0.06 2.18 -1.77
C ILE A 56 -1.18 1.52 -1.22
N GLU A 57 -2.34 2.12 -1.50
CA GLU A 57 -3.63 1.52 -1.19
C GLU A 57 -4.23 0.93 -2.46
N GLY A 58 -4.85 -0.22 -2.29
CA GLY A 58 -5.54 -0.95 -3.33
C GLY A 58 -6.89 -1.45 -2.85
N LEU A 59 -7.92 -1.32 -3.67
CA LEU A 59 -9.26 -1.83 -3.37
C LEU A 59 -9.76 -2.76 -4.48
N CYS A 60 -10.75 -3.60 -4.13
CA CYS A 60 -11.39 -4.56 -5.03
C CYS A 60 -10.43 -5.66 -5.54
N PHE A 61 -9.46 -6.07 -4.71
CA PHE A 61 -8.61 -7.22 -5.00
C PHE A 61 -9.26 -8.52 -4.55
N THR A 62 -9.28 -9.51 -5.44
CA THR A 62 -9.57 -10.91 -5.09
C THR A 62 -8.28 -11.71 -4.86
N GLU A 63 -7.22 -11.35 -5.59
CA GLU A 63 -5.86 -11.87 -5.47
C GLU A 63 -4.88 -10.76 -5.85
N PHE A 64 -3.70 -10.71 -5.24
CA PHE A 64 -2.66 -9.76 -5.61
C PHE A 64 -1.25 -10.27 -5.32
N SER A 65 -0.29 -9.66 -5.99
CA SER A 65 1.13 -9.72 -5.63
C SER A 65 1.67 -8.30 -5.41
N LEU A 66 2.70 -8.16 -4.56
CA LEU A 66 3.34 -6.84 -4.34
C LEU A 66 3.92 -6.27 -5.65
N SER A 67 4.44 -7.13 -6.53
CA SER A 67 4.94 -6.73 -7.84
C SER A 67 3.83 -6.19 -8.77
N GLN A 68 2.63 -6.79 -8.74
CA GLN A 68 1.48 -6.25 -9.47
C GLN A 68 1.05 -4.88 -8.93
N ILE A 69 0.95 -4.74 -7.60
CA ILE A 69 0.57 -3.48 -6.95
C ILE A 69 1.55 -2.36 -7.34
N LEU A 70 2.86 -2.60 -7.23
CA LEU A 70 3.89 -1.63 -7.62
C LEU A 70 3.78 -1.22 -9.10
N ARG A 71 3.56 -2.20 -9.98
CA ARG A 71 3.40 -1.95 -11.42
C ARG A 71 2.17 -1.10 -11.72
N GLN A 72 1.00 -1.44 -11.16
CA GLN A 72 -0.24 -0.68 -11.36
C GLN A 72 -0.14 0.73 -10.76
N ALA A 73 0.54 0.88 -9.63
CA ALA A 73 0.79 2.17 -8.98
C ALA A 73 1.79 3.06 -9.75
N ASN A 74 2.54 2.50 -10.72
CA ASN A 74 3.69 3.14 -11.37
C ASN A 74 4.74 3.62 -10.33
N VAL A 75 5.06 2.71 -9.39
CA VAL A 75 6.01 2.92 -8.28
C VAL A 75 7.19 1.97 -8.41
N ARG A 76 8.41 2.48 -8.22
CA ARG A 76 9.63 1.69 -8.06
C ARG A 76 10.04 1.57 -6.60
N ALA A 77 10.43 0.37 -6.20
CA ALA A 77 10.86 0.06 -4.84
C ALA A 77 12.21 -0.69 -4.84
N ASP A 78 13.13 -0.27 -5.69
CA ASP A 78 14.38 -1.00 -6.00
C ASP A 78 15.28 -1.21 -4.76
N GLY A 79 15.17 -0.36 -3.74
CA GLY A 79 15.91 -0.47 -2.48
C GLY A 79 15.19 -1.26 -1.38
N VAL A 80 13.99 -1.80 -1.65
CA VAL A 80 13.16 -2.49 -0.66
C VAL A 80 13.20 -3.99 -0.91
N ASP A 81 13.55 -4.75 0.13
CA ASP A 81 13.44 -6.21 0.11
C ASP A 81 12.00 -6.65 0.38
N LEU A 82 11.22 -6.82 -0.70
CA LEU A 82 9.82 -7.23 -0.63
C LEU A 82 9.63 -8.65 -0.05
N SER A 83 10.66 -9.50 -0.07
CA SER A 83 10.57 -10.85 0.50
C SER A 83 10.43 -10.84 2.02
N LYS A 84 10.81 -9.73 2.66
CA LYS A 84 10.67 -9.50 4.10
C LYS A 84 9.34 -8.87 4.50
N ALA A 85 8.40 -8.72 3.56
CA ALA A 85 7.10 -8.12 3.84
C ALA A 85 6.39 -8.83 5.00
N CYS A 86 5.90 -8.05 5.96
CA CYS A 86 5.12 -8.54 7.09
C CYS A 86 3.64 -8.34 6.80
N PHE A 87 2.85 -9.41 6.86
CA PHE A 87 1.42 -9.36 6.58
C PHE A 87 0.61 -9.23 7.87
N ARG A 88 -0.39 -8.35 7.87
CA ARG A 88 -1.33 -8.13 8.96
C ARG A 88 -2.74 -8.10 8.41
N THR A 89 -3.65 -8.78 9.08
CA THR A 89 -5.08 -8.58 8.86
C THR A 89 -5.52 -7.38 9.69
N ALA A 90 -6.33 -6.49 9.13
CA ALA A 90 -7.03 -5.52 9.95
C ALA A 90 -7.85 -6.28 11.00
N ALA A 91 -7.66 -6.00 12.29
CA ALA A 91 -8.53 -6.55 13.31
C ALA A 91 -9.95 -6.05 13.02
N SER A 92 -10.91 -6.98 12.89
CA SER A 92 -12.31 -6.63 12.74
C SER A 92 -12.69 -5.61 13.82
N SER A 93 -13.09 -4.41 13.42
CA SER A 93 -13.61 -3.40 14.33
C SER A 93 -15.05 -3.74 14.76
N ARG A 94 -15.30 -5.00 15.16
CA ARG A 94 -16.51 -5.42 15.87
C ARG A 94 -16.20 -5.66 17.34
N ALA A 95 -15.79 -4.60 18.05
CA ALA A 95 -15.78 -4.56 19.51
C ALA A 95 -15.69 -3.12 20.03
N ALA A 96 -16.62 -2.25 19.60
CA ALA A 96 -16.83 -0.95 20.23
C ALA A 96 -18.27 -0.44 19.98
N ALA A 97 -19.24 -1.31 20.22
CA ALA A 97 -20.66 -0.94 20.34
C ALA A 97 -21.38 -2.09 21.07
N ALA A 98 -21.23 -2.11 22.40
CA ALA A 98 -22.08 -2.85 23.32
C ALA A 98 -22.41 -1.92 24.48
#